data_AF-A0A7W1LJU9-F1
#
_entry.id   AF-A0A7W1LJU9-F1
#
_cell.length_a   1.000
_cell.length_b   1.000
_cell.length_c   1.000
_cell.angle_alpha   90.00
_cell.angle_beta   90.00
_cell.angle_gamma   90.00
#
_symmetry.space_group_name_H-M   'P 1'
#
loop_
_entity.id
_entity.type
_entity.pdbx_description
1 polymer ?
#
loop_
_entity_poly.entity_id
_entity_poly.type
_entity_poly.pdbx_seq_one_letter_code
_entity_poly.pdbx_strand_id
1 'polypeptide(L)'
;DQPDALARFAEQEHLSFPLLSDPDHSTAQAYGAYGEKQNYGKTVTGIIRSTVVLNADGSVEHAFYNVKATGHVAKLRRDLALD
;
A
#
# COMPACT_ATOMS: atom_id res chain seq x y z
N ASP A 1 -9.67 -3.66 -5.43
CA ASP A 1 -10.36 -4.03 -6.69
C ASP A 1 -10.68 -5.51 -6.72
N GLN A 2 -11.57 -5.95 -7.61
CA GLN A 2 -11.88 -7.37 -7.80
C GLN A 2 -10.69 -8.12 -8.44
N PRO A 3 -10.53 -9.44 -8.20
CA PRO A 3 -9.37 -10.21 -8.68
C PRO A 3 -9.13 -10.08 -10.20
N ASP A 4 -10.19 -10.15 -11.01
CA ASP A 4 -10.07 -10.05 -12.47
C ASP A 4 -9.51 -8.70 -12.96
N ALA A 5 -9.89 -7.62 -12.28
CA ALA A 5 -9.37 -6.28 -12.61
C ALA A 5 -7.89 -6.16 -12.23
N LEU A 6 -7.50 -6.72 -11.07
CA LEU A 6 -6.10 -6.75 -10.62
C LEU A 6 -5.23 -7.60 -11.54
N ALA A 7 -5.72 -8.75 -12.01
CA ALA A 7 -4.98 -9.61 -12.94
C ALA A 7 -4.67 -8.88 -14.26
N ARG A 8 -5.65 -8.20 -14.85
CA ARG A 8 -5.45 -7.40 -16.07
C ARG A 8 -4.46 -6.26 -15.85
N PHE A 9 -4.57 -5.57 -14.71
CA PHE A 9 -3.64 -4.48 -14.37
C PHE A 9 -2.21 -4.98 -14.19
N ALA A 10 -2.02 -6.10 -13.48
CA ALA A 10 -0.71 -6.71 -13.30
C ALA A 10 -0.08 -7.15 -14.64
N GLU A 11 -0.88 -7.68 -15.57
CA GLU A 11 -0.42 -8.02 -16.92
C GLU A 11 -0.01 -6.78 -17.73
N GLN A 12 -0.85 -5.74 -17.75
CA GLN A 12 -0.62 -4.50 -18.48
C GLN A 12 0.61 -3.73 -18.00
N GLU A 13 0.82 -3.70 -16.69
CA GLU A 13 1.95 -3.01 -16.05
C GLU A 13 3.18 -3.93 -15.84
N HIS A 14 3.13 -5.17 -16.34
CA HIS A 14 4.20 -6.16 -16.25
C HIS A 14 4.72 -6.37 -14.82
N LEU A 15 3.82 -6.43 -13.84
CA LEU A 15 4.20 -6.59 -12.42
C LEU A 15 4.72 -8.00 -12.17
N SER A 16 5.84 -8.10 -11.46
CA SER A 16 6.50 -9.37 -11.10
C SER A 16 6.08 -9.91 -9.73
N PHE A 17 5.01 -9.36 -9.14
CA PHE A 17 4.53 -9.70 -7.81
C PHE A 17 2.99 -9.73 -7.79
N PRO A 18 2.37 -10.49 -6.87
CA PRO A 18 0.92 -10.60 -6.79
C PRO A 18 0.28 -9.32 -6.21
N LEU A 19 -1.00 -9.12 -6.53
CA LEU A 19 -1.85 -8.09 -5.94
C LEU A 19 -2.98 -8.75 -5.14
N LEU A 20 -3.16 -8.34 -3.90
CA LEU A 20 -4.27 -8.80 -3.06
C LEU A 20 -5.57 -8.04 -3.44
N SER A 21 -6.66 -8.79 -3.61
CA SER A 21 -8.01 -8.23 -3.65
C SER A 21 -8.56 -8.12 -2.23
N ASP A 22 -8.80 -6.89 -1.76
CA ASP A 22 -9.30 -6.58 -0.41
C ASP A 22 -10.64 -5.80 -0.50
N PRO A 23 -11.73 -6.45 -0.99
CA PRO A 23 -13.00 -5.77 -1.28
C PRO A 23 -13.75 -5.30 -0.03
N ASP A 24 -13.53 -5.95 1.11
CA ASP A 24 -14.10 -5.56 2.41
C ASP A 24 -13.19 -4.64 3.23
N HIS A 25 -11.99 -4.35 2.71
CA HIS A 25 -10.98 -3.50 3.34
C HIS A 25 -10.43 -4.03 4.67
N SER A 26 -10.70 -5.29 5.02
CA SER A 26 -10.30 -5.86 6.30
C SER A 26 -8.79 -5.86 6.50
N THR A 27 -8.03 -6.16 5.44
CA THR A 27 -6.57 -6.14 5.49
C THR A 27 -6.06 -4.72 5.62
N ALA A 28 -6.55 -3.80 4.79
CA ALA A 28 -6.15 -2.40 4.86
C ALA A 28 -6.48 -1.76 6.22
N GLN A 29 -7.63 -2.11 6.83
CA GLN A 29 -8.00 -1.67 8.18
C GLN A 29 -7.05 -2.21 9.24
N ALA A 30 -6.70 -3.50 9.19
CA ALA A 30 -5.78 -4.12 10.14
C ALA A 30 -4.39 -3.46 10.15
N TYR A 31 -3.93 -2.98 8.99
CA TYR A 31 -2.67 -2.24 8.87
C TYR A 31 -2.78 -0.72 9.06
N GLY A 32 -3.97 -0.19 9.34
CA GLY A 32 -4.22 1.26 9.46
C GLY A 32 -4.13 2.02 8.13
N ALA A 33 -4.21 1.31 7.01
CA ALA A 33 -4.18 1.86 5.64
C ALA A 33 -5.57 2.19 5.07
N TYR A 34 -6.62 2.10 5.88
CA TYR A 34 -7.98 2.51 5.54
C TYR A 34 -8.57 3.32 6.69
N GLY A 35 -9.10 4.51 6.41
CA GLY A 35 -9.64 5.39 7.44
C GLY A 35 -10.05 6.75 6.91
N GLU A 36 -10.33 7.68 7.82
CA GLU A 36 -10.68 9.06 7.47
C GLU A 36 -9.47 9.81 6.91
N LYS A 37 -9.68 10.53 5.80
CA LYS A 37 -8.70 11.45 5.23
C LYS A 37 -9.37 12.75 4.80
N GLN A 38 -8.64 13.85 4.92
CA GLN A 38 -9.04 15.14 4.38
C GLN A 38 -8.78 15.18 2.87
N ASN A 39 -9.83 15.45 2.10
CA ASN A 39 -9.74 15.65 0.67
C ASN A 39 -10.47 16.95 0.31
N TYR A 40 -9.72 17.98 -0.08
CA TYR A 40 -10.27 19.31 -0.41
C TYR A 40 -11.24 19.87 0.66
N GLY A 41 -10.85 19.77 1.93
CA GLY A 41 -11.66 20.26 3.07
C GLY A 41 -12.88 19.41 3.41
N LYS A 42 -13.07 18.26 2.76
CA LYS A 42 -14.07 17.26 3.10
C LYS A 42 -13.39 16.04 3.74
N THR A 43 -13.95 15.57 4.84
CA THR A 43 -13.59 14.26 5.40
C THR A 43 -14.21 13.16 4.56
N VAL A 44 -13.39 12.27 4.04
CA VAL A 44 -13.81 11.06 3.31
C VAL A 44 -13.11 9.85 3.87
N THR A 45 -13.82 8.73 3.97
CA THR A 45 -13.24 7.45 4.39
C THR A 45 -12.72 6.71 3.17
N GLY A 46 -11.51 6.16 3.24
CA GLY A 46 -10.99 5.31 2.18
C GLY A 46 -9.53 4.92 2.37
N ILE A 47 -8.94 4.35 1.31
CA ILE A 47 -7.55 3.93 1.29
C ILE A 47 -6.62 5.13 1.53
N ILE A 48 -5.67 4.95 2.44
CA ILE A 48 -4.53 5.81 2.72
C ILE A 48 -3.32 5.13 2.07
N ARG A 49 -2.66 5.80 1.10
CA ARG A 49 -1.49 5.22 0.44
C ARG A 49 -0.40 5.01 1.49
N SER A 50 -0.05 3.75 1.70
CA SER A 50 0.82 3.31 2.79
C SER A 50 1.76 2.21 2.32
N THR A 51 2.86 2.01 3.05
CA THR A 51 3.79 0.89 2.85
C THR A 51 4.21 0.36 4.20
N VAL A 52 4.11 -0.95 4.39
CA VAL A 52 4.52 -1.64 5.60
C VAL A 52 5.61 -2.64 5.24
N VAL A 53 6.71 -2.61 5.98
CA VAL A 53 7.84 -3.54 5.84
C VAL A 53 7.78 -4.49 7.02
N LEU A 54 7.80 -5.80 6.73
CA LEU A 54 7.70 -6.86 7.71
C LEU A 54 9.03 -7.61 7.79
N ASN A 55 9.43 -7.97 9.00
CA ASN A 55 10.49 -8.94 9.24
C ASN A 55 10.01 -10.37 8.91
N ALA A 56 10.96 -11.30 8.81
CA ALA A 56 10.67 -12.71 8.54
C ALA A 56 9.81 -13.39 9.62
N ASP A 57 9.82 -12.87 10.85
CA ASP A 57 8.98 -13.34 11.96
C ASP A 57 7.55 -12.74 11.95
N GLY A 58 7.25 -11.90 10.96
CA GLY A 58 5.96 -11.22 10.81
C GLY A 58 5.84 -9.92 11.63
N SER A 59 6.86 -9.48 12.35
CA SER A 59 6.85 -8.20 13.04
C SER A 59 6.98 -7.03 12.05
N VAL A 60 6.37 -5.89 12.38
CA VAL A 60 6.48 -4.67 11.58
C VAL A 60 7.83 -4.01 11.86
N GLU A 61 8.68 -3.94 10.83
CA GLU A 61 9.96 -3.22 10.88
C GLU A 61 9.74 -1.71 10.62
N HIS A 62 8.95 -1.38 9.60
CA HIS A 62 8.60 -0.01 9.25
C HIS A 62 7.15 0.11 8.81
N ALA A 63 6.52 1.24 9.13
CA ALA A 63 5.19 1.60 8.62
C ALA A 63 5.20 3.07 8.16
N PHE A 64 4.88 3.27 6.89
CA PHE A 64 4.80 4.58 6.24
C PHE A 64 3.37 4.85 5.80
N TYR A 65 2.79 5.95 6.26
CA TYR A 65 1.41 6.36 5.95
C TYR A 65 1.38 7.67 5.18
N ASN A 66 0.30 7.89 4.42
CA ASN A 66 0.07 9.10 3.64
C ASN A 66 1.25 9.45 2.69
N VAL A 67 1.84 8.43 2.07
CA VAL A 67 3.03 8.60 1.24
C VAL A 67 2.69 9.17 -0.14
N LYS A 68 3.59 10.00 -0.67
CA LYS A 68 3.53 10.40 -2.09
C LYS A 68 4.18 9.30 -2.93
N ALA A 69 3.63 9.01 -4.12
CA ALA A 69 4.22 7.96 -4.98
C ALA A 69 5.61 8.37 -5.50
N THR A 70 5.74 9.62 -5.95
CA THR A 70 6.98 10.14 -6.52
C THR A 70 8.13 10.07 -5.51
N GLY A 71 9.19 9.34 -5.87
CA GLY A 71 10.41 9.21 -5.06
C GLY A 71 10.32 8.24 -3.88
N HIS A 72 9.15 7.68 -3.57
CA HIS A 72 8.97 6.83 -2.39
C HIS A 72 9.76 5.52 -2.46
N VAL A 73 9.70 4.81 -3.59
CA VAL A 73 10.45 3.55 -3.76
C VAL A 73 11.96 3.78 -3.61
N ALA A 74 12.50 4.84 -4.20
CA ALA A 74 13.92 5.18 -4.06
C ALA A 74 14.31 5.52 -2.61
N LYS A 75 13.42 6.21 -1.88
CA LYS A 75 13.63 6.45 -0.44
C LYS A 75 13.61 5.14 0.35
N LEU A 76 12.61 4.29 0.11
CA LEU A 76 12.44 3.02 0.80
C LEU A 76 13.67 2.12 0.64
N ARG A 77 14.20 2.00 -0.58
CA ARG A 77 15.40 1.19 -0.84
C ARG A 77 16.63 1.69 -0.06
N ARG A 78 16.83 3.01 0.02
CA ARG A 78 17.88 3.61 0.85
C ARG A 78 17.68 3.35 2.34
N ASP A 79 16.46 3.55 2.83
CA ASP A 79 16.13 3.34 4.25
C ASP A 79 16.38 1.87 4.66
N LEU A 80 16.10 0.93 3.77
CA LEU A 80 16.29 -0.50 3.96
C LEU A 80 17.70 -1.02 3.56
N ALA A 81 18.61 -0.13 3.17
CA ALA A 81 19.95 -0.48 2.69
C ALA A 81 19.96 -1.55 1.57
N LEU A 82 19.02 -1.46 0.63
CA LEU A 82 18.86 -2.38 -0.52
C LEU A 82 19.46 -1.83 -1.83
N ASP A 83 20.15 -0.69 -1.76
CA ASP A 83 20.82 -0.02 -2.87
C ASP A 83 22.30 -0.38 -2.97
#